data_AF-A0A7Y2HB55-F1
#
_entry.id   AF-A0A7Y2HB55-F1
#
_cell.length_a   1.000
_cell.length_b   1.000
_cell.length_c   1.000
_cell.angle_alpha   90.00
_cell.angle_beta   90.00
_cell.angle_gamma   90.00
#
_symmetry.space_group_name_H-M   'P 1'
#
loop_
_entity.id
_entity.type
_entity.pdbx_description
1 polymer ?
#
loop_
_entity_poly.entity_id
_entity_poly.type
_entity_poly.pdbx_seq_one_letter_code
_entity_poly.pdbx_strand_id
1 'polypeptide(L)'
;MKFATYKVNDRITYGSLVEKDTWVGFTDIGAAYGNDLRTWIELDAMDRLKDIARDLPPVYSENEIEYLPPVITGQKIVCIGLN
;
A
#
# COMPACT_ATOMS: atom_id res chain seq x y z
N MET A 1 3.01 5.28 9.70
CA MET A 1 2.91 4.02 8.91
C MET A 1 2.91 4.40 7.45
N LYS A 2 3.63 3.66 6.60
CA LYS A 2 3.73 3.91 5.15
C LYS A 2 2.98 2.79 4.42
N PHE A 3 2.25 3.14 3.37
CA PHE A 3 1.54 2.18 2.51
C PHE A 3 2.06 2.31 1.07
N ALA A 4 2.12 1.19 0.37
CA ALA A 4 2.53 1.10 -1.02
C ALA A 4 1.54 0.23 -1.79
N THR A 5 1.26 0.64 -3.03
CA THR A 5 0.65 -0.22 -4.04
C THR A 5 1.78 -0.74 -4.91
N TYR A 6 1.78 -2.05 -5.18
CA TYR A 6 2.88 -2.70 -5.88
C TYR A 6 2.39 -3.90 -6.68
N LYS A 7 3.17 -4.27 -7.69
CA LYS A 7 2.93 -5.47 -8.49
C LYS A 7 3.91 -6.57 -8.05
N VAL A 8 3.39 -7.79 -7.87
CA VAL A 8 4.17 -8.99 -7.51
C VAL A 8 3.56 -10.19 -8.23
N ASN A 9 4.38 -11.01 -8.89
CA ASN A 9 3.92 -12.19 -9.65
C ASN A 9 2.73 -11.88 -10.59
N ASP A 10 2.83 -10.81 -11.38
CA ASP A 10 1.77 -10.32 -12.29
C ASP A 10 0.44 -9.89 -11.65
N ARG A 11 0.38 -9.82 -10.32
CA ARG A 11 -0.78 -9.35 -9.57
C ARG A 11 -0.49 -8.00 -8.93
N ILE A 12 -1.43 -7.06 -9.08
CA ILE A 12 -1.40 -5.78 -8.36
C ILE A 12 -2.03 -5.99 -6.98
N THR A 13 -1.33 -5.54 -5.94
CA THR A 13 -1.82 -5.54 -4.56
C THR A 13 -1.31 -4.27 -3.84
N TYR A 14 -1.62 -4.16 -2.55
CA TYR A 14 -1.12 -3.10 -1.70
C TYR A 14 -0.85 -3.62 -0.29
N GLY A 15 -0.02 -2.89 0.44
CA GLY A 15 0.18 -3.15 1.86
C GLY A 15 1.06 -2.12 2.54
N SER A 16 1.39 -2.41 3.80
CA SER A 16 2.24 -1.56 4.62
C SER A 16 3.71 -1.92 4.44
N LEU A 17 4.54 -0.89 4.43
CA LEU A 17 5.99 -1.01 4.40
C LEU A 17 6.52 -1.16 5.84
N VAL A 18 7.38 -2.15 6.06
CA VAL A 18 8.05 -2.46 7.32
C VAL A 18 9.56 -2.30 7.13
N GLU A 19 10.13 -1.27 7.75
CA GLU A 19 11.58 -0.98 7.76
C GLU A 19 12.22 -1.58 9.02
N LYS A 20 13.27 -2.40 8.85
CA LYS A 20 14.14 -2.90 9.92
C LYS A 20 15.60 -2.85 9.48
N ASP A 21 16.40 -1.98 10.11
CA ASP A 21 17.80 -1.74 9.75
C ASP A 21 17.97 -1.47 8.24
N THR A 22 18.62 -2.38 7.52
CA THR A 22 18.85 -2.29 6.06
C THR A 22 17.82 -3.06 5.23
N TRP A 23 16.78 -3.60 5.89
CA TRP A 23 15.78 -4.44 5.25
C TRP A 23 14.44 -3.71 5.15
N VAL A 24 13.83 -3.80 3.97
CA VAL A 24 12.49 -3.28 3.67
C VAL A 24 11.61 -4.46 3.27
N GLY A 25 10.49 -4.61 3.95
CA GLY A 25 9.49 -5.61 3.66
C GLY A 25 8.09 -5.02 3.47
N PHE A 26 7.23 -5.79 2.83
CA PHE A 26 5.88 -5.40 2.47
C PHE A 26 4.89 -6.45 2.95
N THR A 27 3.83 -6.01 3.64
CA THR A 27 2.66 -6.83 3.90
C THR A 27 1.79 -6.92 2.64
N ASP A 28 0.94 -7.93 2.54
CA ASP A 28 -0.02 -8.10 1.44
C ASP A 28 -1.45 -7.98 1.97
N ILE A 29 -1.89 -6.73 2.14
CA ILE A 29 -3.23 -6.45 2.69
C ILE A 29 -4.30 -6.77 1.64
N GLY A 30 -4.02 -6.51 0.36
CA GLY A 30 -4.96 -6.78 -0.73
C GLY A 30 -5.32 -8.27 -0.85
N ALA A 31 -4.38 -9.19 -0.62
CA ALA A 31 -4.70 -10.62 -0.60
C ALA A 31 -5.58 -11.06 0.57
N ALA A 32 -5.45 -10.41 1.73
CA ALA A 32 -6.16 -10.81 2.95
C ALA A 32 -7.53 -10.11 3.13
N TYR A 33 -7.66 -8.87 2.68
CA TYR A 33 -8.83 -8.02 2.94
C TYR A 33 -9.49 -7.45 1.67
N GLY A 34 -8.91 -7.68 0.49
CA GLY A 34 -9.39 -7.10 -0.76
C GLY A 34 -9.27 -5.57 -0.80
N ASN A 35 -10.01 -4.96 -1.73
CA ASN A 35 -10.03 -3.50 -1.98
C ASN A 35 -8.67 -2.92 -2.44
N ASP A 36 -8.60 -1.59 -2.53
CA ASP A 36 -7.40 -0.81 -2.79
C ASP A 36 -7.25 0.34 -1.78
N LEU A 37 -6.10 1.03 -1.80
CA LEU A 37 -5.83 2.13 -0.87
C LEU A 37 -6.86 3.27 -0.98
N ARG A 38 -7.40 3.52 -2.18
CA ARG A 38 -8.45 4.52 -2.42
C ARG A 38 -9.70 4.21 -1.61
N THR A 39 -10.13 2.95 -1.59
CA THR A 39 -11.32 2.51 -0.88
C THR A 39 -11.26 2.86 0.61
N TRP A 40 -10.10 2.65 1.26
CA TRP A 40 -9.93 3.00 2.68
C TRP A 40 -9.98 4.50 2.94
N ILE A 41 -9.49 5.31 2.01
CA ILE A 41 -9.55 6.77 2.08
C ILE A 41 -10.99 7.25 1.93
N GLU A 42 -11.73 6.73 0.95
CA GLU A 42 -13.12 7.12 0.68
C GLU A 42 -14.07 6.75 1.83
N LEU A 43 -13.78 5.65 2.53
CA LEU A 43 -14.54 5.20 3.70
C LEU A 43 -14.12 5.88 5.01
N ASP A 44 -13.16 6.80 4.99
CA ASP A 44 -12.55 7.41 6.18
C ASP A 44 -12.08 6.36 7.21
N ALA A 45 -11.57 5.23 6.71
CA ALA A 45 -11.30 4.02 7.50
C ALA A 45 -9.79 3.77 7.69
N MET A 46 -8.99 4.84 7.65
CA MET A 46 -7.53 4.73 7.70
C MET A 46 -6.99 4.21 9.04
N ASP A 47 -7.69 4.46 10.15
CA ASP A 47 -7.27 3.91 11.45
C ASP A 47 -7.46 2.40 11.52
N ARG A 48 -8.58 1.89 10.99
CA ARG A 48 -8.80 0.44 10.85
C ARG A 48 -7.75 -0.20 9.93
N LEU A 49 -7.38 0.45 8.84
CA LEU A 49 -6.32 -0.03 7.95
C LEU A 49 -4.97 -0.11 8.68
N LYS A 50 -4.64 0.86 9.55
CA LYS A 50 -3.41 0.83 10.36
C LYS A 50 -3.41 -0.34 11.34
N ASP A 51 -4.54 -0.65 11.94
CA ASP A 51 -4.66 -1.79 12.86
C ASP A 51 -4.44 -3.11 12.12
N ILE A 52 -5.11 -3.29 10.98
CA ILE A 52 -4.88 -4.46 10.10
C ILE A 52 -3.40 -4.61 9.72
N ALA A 53 -2.76 -3.50 9.35
CA ALA A 53 -1.36 -3.51 8.93
C ALA A 53 -0.38 -3.85 10.07
N ARG A 54 -0.71 -3.56 11.34
CA ARG A 54 0.11 -3.94 12.50
C ARG A 54 0.12 -5.44 12.74
N ASP A 55 -0.99 -6.10 12.43
CA ASP A 55 -1.18 -7.53 12.70
C ASP A 55 -0.65 -8.43 11.58
N LEU A 56 -0.36 -7.86 10.40
CA LEU A 56 0.13 -8.61 9.25
C LEU A 56 1.66 -8.67 9.21
N PRO A 57 2.25 -9.87 9.04
CA PRO A 57 3.68 -9.98 8.80
C PRO A 57 4.02 -9.52 7.38
N PRO A 58 5.23 -8.96 7.18
CA PRO A 58 5.74 -8.71 5.84
C PRO A 58 6.00 -10.05 5.12
N VAL A 59 5.54 -10.15 3.88
CA VAL A 59 5.59 -11.38 3.05
C VAL A 59 6.40 -11.22 1.77
N TYR A 60 6.70 -9.97 1.37
CA TYR A 60 7.56 -9.68 0.22
C TYR A 60 8.70 -8.75 0.64
N SER A 61 9.85 -8.93 0.00
CA SER A 61 10.97 -8.01 0.05
C SER A 61 10.89 -7.01 -1.11
N GLU A 62 11.64 -5.92 -1.01
CA GLU A 62 11.70 -4.89 -2.05
C GLU A 62 12.12 -5.42 -3.44
N ASN A 63 13.01 -6.41 -3.49
CA ASN A 63 13.51 -6.98 -4.75
C ASN A 63 12.48 -7.85 -5.49
N GLU A 64 11.37 -8.21 -4.84
CA GLU A 64 10.32 -9.06 -5.39
C GLU A 64 9.16 -8.25 -5.98
N ILE A 65 9.15 -6.92 -5.79
CA ILE A 65 8.03 -6.07 -6.15
C ILE A 65 8.41 -5.02 -7.20
N GLU A 66 7.40 -4.57 -7.95
CA GLU A 66 7.46 -3.36 -8.76
C GLU A 66 6.60 -2.29 -8.09
N TYR A 67 7.20 -1.16 -7.72
CA TYR A 67 6.46 -0.03 -7.15
C TYR A 67 5.48 0.55 -8.15
N LEU A 68 4.26 0.79 -7.69
CA LEU A 68 3.24 1.52 -8.43
C LEU A 68 2.88 2.82 -7.70
N PRO A 69 2.19 3.76 -8.37
CA PRO A 69 1.60 4.90 -7.68
C PRO A 69 0.74 4.41 -6.49
N PRO A 70 0.83 5.03 -5.30
CA PRO A 70 0.09 4.57 -4.11
C PRO A 70 -1.42 4.46 -4.34
N VAL A 71 -1.99 5.34 -5.18
CA VAL A 71 -3.38 5.29 -5.63
C VAL A 71 -3.40 5.24 -7.15
N ILE A 72 -3.68 4.07 -7.73
CA ILE A 72 -3.74 3.86 -9.18
C ILE A 72 -5.14 4.11 -9.78
N THR A 73 -6.18 4.13 -8.94
CA THR A 73 -7.60 4.27 -9.33
C THR A 73 -8.16 5.66 -9.04
N GLY A 74 -7.30 6.65 -8.85
CA GLY A 74 -7.72 8.03 -8.54
C GLY A 74 -8.59 8.62 -9.65
N GLN A 75 -9.70 9.28 -9.28
CA GLN A 75 -10.64 9.84 -10.26
C GLN A 75 -10.20 11.19 -10.82
N LYS A 76 -9.40 11.94 -10.04
CA LYS A 76 -8.90 13.27 -10.40
C LYS A 76 -7.49 13.42 -9.86
N ILE A 77 -6.62 14.03 -10.66
CA ILE A 77 -5.27 14.45 -10.26
C ILE A 77 -5.22 15.95 -10.49
N VAL A 78 -5.08 16.74 -9.42
CA VAL A 78 -5.02 18.20 -9.49
C VAL A 78 -3.59 18.66 -9.22
N CYS A 79 -2.97 19.26 -10.22
CA CYS A 79 -1.63 19.84 -10.09
C CYS A 79 -1.74 21.32 -9.70
N ILE A 80 -1.01 21.73 -8.67
CA ILE A 80 -0.97 23.13 -8.22
C ILE A 80 0.39 23.72 -8.64
N GLY A 81 0.37 24.77 -9.47
CA GLY A 81 1.58 25.48 -9.91
C GLY A 81 1.90 26.68 -9.02
N LEU A 82 3.19 27.03 -8.92
CA LEU A 82 3.69 28.19 -8.17
C LEU A 82 3.29 28.20 -6.68
N ASN A 83 3.38 27.04 -6.04
CA ASN A 83 3.12 26.85 -4.61
C ASN A 83 4.32 26.14 -3.97
#